data_AF-A0A3D1ICE2-F1
#
_entry.id   AF-A0A3D1ICE2-F1
#
_cell.length_a   1.000
_cell.length_b   1.000
_cell.length_c   1.000
_cell.angle_alpha   90.00
_cell.angle_beta   90.00
_cell.angle_gamma   90.00
#
_symmetry.space_group_name_H-M   'P 1'
#
loop_
_entity.id
_entity.type
_entity.pdbx_description
1 polymer ?
#
loop_
_entity_poly.entity_id
_entity_poly.type
_entity_poly.pdbx_seq_one_letter_code
_entity_poly.pdbx_strand_id
1 'polypeptide(L)' 'MAGDSKPKIGILVGSHGRGSNMRALARACAEGAIEAEVGLVVSPSESSPALGAARELGL' A
#
# COMPACT_ATOMS: atom_id res chain seq x y z
N MET A 1 -26.04 11.93 5.53
CA MET A 1 -25.14 11.40 4.49
C MET A 1 -23.92 10.87 5.23
N ALA A 2 -23.68 9.56 5.22
CA ALA A 2 -22.46 9.02 5.81
C ALA A 2 -21.27 9.62 5.06
N GLY A 3 -20.32 10.22 5.79
CA GLY A 3 -19.18 10.94 5.21
C GLY A 3 -18.43 10.06 4.23
N ASP A 4 -18.09 10.63 3.09
CA ASP A 4 -17.53 9.97 1.90
C ASP A 4 -16.05 9.59 2.13
N SER A 5 -15.78 8.71 3.10
CA SER A 5 -14.43 8.24 3.39
C SER A 5 -14.12 7.03 2.52
N LYS A 6 -13.13 7.17 1.62
CA LYS A 6 -12.64 6.06 0.81
C LYS A 6 -12.23 4.87 1.70
N PRO A 7 -12.62 3.62 1.37
CA PRO A 7 -12.17 2.44 2.08
C PRO A 7 -10.64 2.40 2.21
N LYS A 8 -10.14 2.00 3.38
CA LYS A 8 -8.70 1.88 3.64
C LYS A 8 -8.23 0.44 3.40
N ILE A 9 -7.14 0.30 2.66
CA ILE A 9 -6.47 -0.98 2.40
C ILE A 9 -5.23 -1.09 3.29
N GLY A 10 -5.15 -2.20 4.03
CA GLY A 10 -3.93 -2.65 4.68
C GLY A 10 -3.23 -3.72 3.83
N ILE A 11 -1.93 -3.58 3.62
CA ILE A 11 -1.14 -4.50 2.80
C ILE A 11 -0.09 -5.21 3.67
N LEU A 12 -0.14 -6.53 3.68
CA LEU A 12 0.90 -7.37 4.30
C LEU A 12 1.91 -7.79 3.22
N VAL A 13 3.19 -7.59 3.49
CA VAL A 13 4.27 -8.00 2.59
C VAL A 13 5.21 -8.97 3.29
N GLY A 14 5.77 -9.93 2.54
CA GLY A 14 6.75 -10.87 3.07
C GLY A 14 8.11 -10.23 3.36
N SER A 15 8.98 -10.98 4.04
CA SER A 15 10.31 -10.53 4.50
C SER A 15 11.28 -10.18 3.36
N HIS A 16 11.14 -10.81 2.19
CA HIS A 16 12.04 -10.66 1.04
C HIS A 16 11.35 -10.09 -0.20
N GLY A 17 10.06 -9.74 -0.08
CA GLY A 17 9.26 -9.29 -1.21
C GLY A 17 9.73 -7.92 -1.69
N ARG A 18 9.83 -7.75 -3.02
CA ARG A 18 10.08 -6.43 -3.63
C ARG A 18 8.83 -5.54 -3.65
N GLY A 19 7.66 -6.07 -3.29
CA GLY A 19 6.41 -5.30 -3.24
C GLY A 19 5.81 -4.92 -4.60
N SER A 20 5.99 -5.73 -5.65
CA SER A 20 5.41 -5.42 -6.98
C SER A 20 3.88 -5.27 -6.94
N ASN A 21 3.17 -6.15 -6.25
CA ASN A 21 1.72 -6.06 -6.10
C ASN A 21 1.32 -4.87 -5.23
N MET A 22 2.08 -4.60 -4.17
CA MET A 22 1.87 -3.42 -3.32
C MET A 22 1.98 -2.13 -4.14
N ARG A 23 3.01 -2.00 -4.99
CA ARG A 23 3.19 -0.85 -5.89
C ARG A 23 2.03 -0.72 -6.87
N ALA A 24 1.61 -1.82 -7.48
CA ALA A 24 0.50 -1.82 -8.43
C ALA A 24 -0.82 -1.35 -7.77
N LEU A 25 -1.11 -1.85 -6.57
CA LEU A 25 -2.29 -1.45 -5.80
C LEU A 25 -2.23 0.02 -5.36
N ALA A 26 -1.10 0.47 -4.83
CA ALA A 26 -0.92 1.86 -4.41
C ALA A 26 -1.10 2.82 -5.59
N ARG A 27 -0.51 2.50 -6.75
CA ARG A 27 -0.66 3.27 -7.98
C ARG A 27 -2.10 3.29 -8.48
N ALA A 28 -2.77 2.14 -8.51
CA ALA A 28 -4.16 2.05 -8.93
C ALA A 28 -5.11 2.86 -8.02
N CYS A 29 -4.85 2.91 -6.70
CA CYS A 29 -5.59 3.79 -5.78
C CYS A 29 -5.31 5.28 -6.05
N ALA A 30 -4.05 5.65 -6.25
CA ALA A 30 -3.65 7.03 -6.52
C ALA A 30 -4.21 7.56 -7.85
N GLU A 31 -4.31 6.70 -8.87
CA GLU A 31 -4.86 7.02 -10.18
C GLU A 31 -6.40 6.96 -10.23
N GLY A 32 -7.07 6.58 -9.14
CA GLY A 32 -8.54 6.44 -9.09
C GLY A 32 -9.08 5.23 -9.86
N ALA A 33 -8.21 4.29 -10.27
CA ALA A 33 -8.64 3.02 -10.87
C ALA A 33 -9.26 2.07 -9.82
N ILE A 34 -8.88 2.25 -8.55
CA ILE A 34 -9.51 1.61 -7.39
C ILE A 34 -9.99 2.73 -6.47
N GLU A 35 -11.30 2.78 -6.20
CA GLU A 35 -11.90 3.74 -5.26
C GLU A 35 -11.63 3.35 -3.80
N ALA A 36 -10.36 3.42 -3.41
CA ALA A 36 -9.83 3.14 -2.08
C ALA A 36 -8.54 3.92 -1.83
N GLU A 37 -7.99 3.82 -0.63
CA GLU A 37 -6.69 4.37 -0.28
C GLU A 37 -5.86 3.33 0.48
N VAL A 38 -4.57 3.22 0.16
CA VAL A 38 -3.65 2.39 0.96
C VAL A 38 -3.29 3.16 2.22
N GLY A 39 -3.72 2.64 3.38
CA GLY A 39 -3.51 3.31 4.66
C GLY A 39 -2.41 2.69 5.53
N LEU A 40 -1.95 1.48 5.21
CA LEU A 40 -0.95 0.77 6.00
C LEU A 40 -0.21 -0.29 5.18
N VAL A 41 1.11 -0.35 5.32
CA VAL A 41 1.94 -1.46 4.84
C VAL A 41 2.70 -2.08 6.02
N VAL A 42 2.55 -3.40 6.23
CA VAL A 42 3.19 -4.13 7.33
C VAL A 42 4.08 -5.23 6.76
N SER A 43 5.29 -5.35 7.30
CA SER A 43 6.20 -6.46 7.02
C SER A 43 6.65 -7.13 8.31
N PRO A 44 6.87 -8.45 8.33
CA PRO A 44 7.49 -9.14 9.46
C PRO A 44 9.01 -8.89 9.54
N SER A 45 9.61 -8.15 8.59
CA SER A 45 11.04 -7.82 8.57
C SER A 45 11.26 -6.35 8.25
N GLU A 46 12.06 -5.66 9.05
CA GLU A 46 12.46 -4.27 8.81
C GLU A 46 13.33 -4.10 7.56
N SER A 47 14.01 -5.17 7.13
CA SER A 47 14.86 -5.18 5.94
C SER A 47 14.10 -5.45 4.64
N SER A 48 12.77 -5.60 4.69
CA SER A 48 12.00 -5.91 3.49
C SER A 48 12.12 -4.80 2.43
N PRO A 49 12.54 -5.12 1.18
CA PRO A 49 12.64 -4.12 0.11
C PRO A 49 11.31 -3.43 -0.19
N ALA A 50 10.19 -4.09 0.10
CA ALA A 50 8.86 -3.52 -0.05
C ALA A 50 8.61 -2.32 0.89
N LEU A 51 9.22 -2.26 2.08
CA LEU A 51 9.08 -1.11 2.97
C LEU A 51 9.77 0.15 2.40
N GLY A 52 10.92 -0.03 1.73
CA GLY A 52 11.57 1.07 1.02
C GLY A 52 10.67 1.63 -0.08
N ALA A 53 10.11 0.75 -0.91
CA ALA A 53 9.18 1.15 -1.96
C ALA A 53 7.88 1.78 -1.43
N ALA A 54 7.38 1.36 -0.25
CA ALA A 54 6.22 1.98 0.38
C ALA A 54 6.52 3.43 0.79
N ARG A 55 7.67 3.67 1.43
CA ARG A 55 8.11 5.02 1.83
C ARG A 55 8.29 5.96 0.64
N GLU A 56 8.86 5.47 -0.46
CA GLU A 56 8.99 6.25 -1.72
C GLU A 56 7.63 6.68 -2.30
N LEU A 57 6.57 5.92 -2.02
CA LEU A 57 5.20 6.22 -2.43
C LEU A 57 4.43 7.06 -1.39
N GLY A 58 5.06 7.43 -0.27
CA GLY A 58 4.41 8.19 0.81
C GLY A 58 3.51 7.35 1.73
N LEU A 59 3.72 6.02 1.76
CA LEU A 59 3.00 5.06 2.59
C LEU A 59 3.80 4.63 3.84
#